data_AF-A0A0G3EG27-F1
#
_entry.id   AF-A0A0G3EG27-F1
#
_cell.length_a   1.000
_cell.length_b   1.000
_cell.length_c   1.000
_cell.angle_alpha   90.00
_cell.angle_beta   90.00
_cell.angle_gamma   90.00
#
_symmetry.space_group_name_H-M   'P 1'
#
loop_
_entity.id
_entity.type
_entity.pdbx_description
1 polymer ?
#
loop_
_entity_poly.entity_id
_entity_poly.type
_entity_poly.pdbx_seq_one_letter_code
_entity_poly.pdbx_strand_id
1 'polypeptide(L)'
;MSQENWRRVTSDEFIDFFFEEQGAIYAWSFQYMPVGRGPALDHMVPPDERIEMLRRTQQLVRERKVFYSDFWNSGVASSGCISAGRRGGYFAIDWNGDITPCVFIQYAVDNIYDLYRRGGTITDALQAPLFREIRAWQKEYGYAQEAESVGNWLCPCIVRDHFEVLRDAVRRTGARPLNREAAEALEDPDYVRGMIDYDRELEEKTEPIWTHEYAEQAQEEEARSTSDAAAN
;
A
#
# COMPACT_ATOMS: atom_id res chain seq x y z
N MET A 1 -10.48 -7.85 -4.23
CA MET A 1 -11.74 -7.48 -3.56
C MET A 1 -12.18 -6.15 -4.12
N SER A 2 -13.36 -6.11 -4.73
CA SER A 2 -14.04 -4.89 -5.20
C SER A 2 -15.22 -4.59 -4.27
N GLN A 3 -15.88 -3.46 -4.49
CA GLN A 3 -17.13 -3.13 -3.78
C GLN A 3 -18.20 -4.22 -3.91
N GLU A 4 -18.17 -5.00 -5.00
CA GLU A 4 -19.17 -6.02 -5.30
C GLU A 4 -18.98 -7.31 -4.49
N ASN A 5 -17.75 -7.63 -4.05
CA ASN A 5 -17.44 -8.97 -3.55
C ASN A 5 -16.72 -9.05 -2.21
N TRP A 6 -16.23 -7.94 -1.65
CA TRP A 6 -15.46 -7.99 -0.41
C TRP A 6 -16.26 -8.60 0.76
N ARG A 7 -17.58 -8.35 0.83
CA ARG A 7 -18.47 -8.93 1.86
C ARG A 7 -18.56 -10.45 1.75
N ARG A 8 -18.56 -10.99 0.53
CA ARG A 8 -18.58 -12.44 0.31
C ARG A 8 -17.22 -13.05 0.69
N VAL A 9 -16.12 -12.44 0.25
CA VAL A 9 -14.76 -12.94 0.53
C VAL A 9 -14.41 -12.91 2.02
N THR A 10 -14.97 -11.97 2.77
CA THR A 10 -14.73 -11.86 4.22
C THR A 10 -15.87 -12.46 5.07
N SER A 11 -16.89 -13.07 4.46
CA SER A 11 -18.02 -13.69 5.18
C SER A 11 -17.57 -14.91 5.99
N ASP A 12 -18.30 -15.22 7.07
CA ASP A 12 -18.03 -16.44 7.84
C ASP A 12 -18.13 -17.69 6.97
N GLU A 13 -19.12 -17.79 6.06
CA GLU A 13 -19.25 -18.91 5.12
C GLU A 13 -17.98 -19.13 4.29
N PHE A 14 -17.39 -18.05 3.75
CA PHE A 14 -16.18 -18.13 2.94
C PHE A 14 -14.97 -18.52 3.79
N ILE A 15 -14.85 -17.92 4.98
CA ILE A 15 -13.75 -18.20 5.90
C ILE A 15 -13.82 -19.64 6.41
N ASP A 16 -15.00 -20.12 6.81
CA ASP A 16 -15.22 -21.48 7.29
C ASP A 16 -14.86 -22.50 6.21
N PHE A 17 -15.32 -22.28 4.98
CA PHE A 17 -14.97 -23.15 3.86
C PHE A 17 -13.45 -23.26 3.68
N PHE A 18 -12.72 -22.13 3.59
CA PHE A 18 -11.29 -22.20 3.31
C PHE A 18 -10.44 -22.63 4.52
N PHE A 19 -10.71 -22.11 5.71
CA PHE A 19 -9.87 -22.36 6.88
C PHE A 19 -10.24 -23.62 7.64
N GLU A 20 -11.54 -23.90 7.83
CA GLU A 20 -11.99 -25.05 8.61
C GLU A 20 -12.13 -26.31 7.75
N GLU A 21 -12.70 -26.20 6.54
CA GLU A 21 -12.93 -27.38 5.69
C GLU A 21 -11.71 -27.70 4.80
N GLN A 22 -11.12 -26.71 4.13
CA GLN A 22 -10.00 -26.92 3.21
C GLN A 22 -8.62 -26.85 3.88
N GLY A 23 -8.54 -26.35 5.12
CA GLY A 23 -7.29 -26.27 5.88
C GLY A 23 -6.32 -25.18 5.44
N ALA A 24 -6.82 -24.06 4.89
CA ALA A 24 -6.01 -22.87 4.64
C ALA A 24 -5.41 -22.35 5.95
N ILE A 25 -4.15 -21.93 5.90
CA ILE A 25 -3.40 -21.48 7.10
C ILE A 25 -3.24 -19.96 7.17
N TYR A 26 -3.40 -19.26 6.04
CA TYR A 26 -3.43 -17.81 5.98
C TYR A 26 -4.21 -17.36 4.73
N ALA A 27 -4.72 -16.13 4.77
CA ALA A 27 -5.32 -15.47 3.63
C ALA A 27 -4.58 -14.15 3.39
N TRP A 28 -4.25 -13.92 2.12
CA TRP A 28 -3.69 -12.66 1.66
C TRP A 28 -4.58 -12.10 0.56
N SER A 29 -5.11 -10.92 0.78
CA SER A 29 -6.11 -10.33 -0.09
C SER A 29 -5.66 -8.98 -0.61
N PHE A 30 -6.02 -8.71 -1.87
CA PHE A 30 -5.78 -7.44 -2.54
C PHE A 30 -7.13 -6.78 -2.84
N GLN A 31 -7.22 -5.49 -2.58
CA GLN A 31 -8.30 -4.64 -3.09
C GLN A 31 -8.12 -4.40 -4.60
N TYR A 32 -9.22 -4.12 -5.29
CA TYR A 32 -9.18 -3.75 -6.71
C TYR A 32 -8.42 -2.43 -6.87
N MET A 33 -7.39 -2.45 -7.72
CA MET A 33 -6.62 -1.28 -8.13
C MET A 33 -7.01 -0.93 -9.57
N PRO A 34 -7.40 0.32 -9.86
CA PRO A 34 -7.80 0.74 -11.20
C PRO A 34 -6.56 0.99 -12.08
N VAL A 35 -5.72 -0.03 -12.30
CA VAL A 35 -4.50 0.06 -13.11
C VAL A 35 -4.55 -0.96 -14.25
N GLY A 36 -3.88 -0.65 -15.36
CA GLY A 36 -3.82 -1.51 -16.53
C GLY A 36 -4.94 -1.25 -17.52
N ARG A 37 -5.46 -2.31 -18.15
CA ARG A 37 -6.41 -2.19 -19.27
C ARG A 37 -7.81 -1.86 -18.78
N GLY A 38 -8.34 -0.71 -19.21
CA GLY A 38 -9.71 -0.28 -18.91
C GLY A 38 -9.93 -0.07 -17.41
N PRO A 39 -9.18 0.86 -16.77
CA PRO A 39 -9.33 1.11 -15.34
C PRO A 39 -10.74 1.64 -15.03
N ALA A 40 -11.37 1.09 -13.99
CA ALA A 40 -12.75 1.38 -13.63
C ALA A 40 -12.81 1.78 -12.16
N LEU A 41 -12.91 3.09 -11.90
CA LEU A 41 -12.91 3.63 -10.53
C LEU A 41 -14.11 3.17 -9.71
N ASP A 42 -15.23 2.88 -10.38
CA ASP A 42 -16.45 2.36 -9.76
C ASP A 42 -16.29 0.92 -9.25
N HIS A 43 -15.26 0.16 -9.61
CA HIS A 43 -15.00 -1.15 -8.99
C HIS A 43 -14.19 -1.06 -7.70
N MET A 44 -13.62 0.10 -7.39
CA MET A 44 -12.89 0.32 -6.15
C MET A 44 -13.81 0.18 -4.95
N VAL A 45 -13.27 -0.35 -3.85
CA VAL A 45 -13.99 -0.36 -2.57
C VAL A 45 -14.13 1.08 -2.07
N PRO A 46 -15.35 1.61 -1.82
CA PRO A 46 -15.55 2.94 -1.26
C PRO A 46 -14.84 3.11 0.09
N PRO A 47 -14.43 4.33 0.48
CA PRO A 47 -13.73 4.56 1.74
C PRO A 47 -14.46 4.02 2.98
N ASP A 48 -15.78 4.20 3.06
CA ASP A 48 -16.58 3.66 4.18
C ASP A 48 -16.54 2.13 4.24
N GLU A 49 -16.68 1.47 3.09
CA GLU A 49 -16.58 0.01 3.02
C GLU A 49 -15.16 -0.49 3.29
N ARG A 50 -14.13 0.29 2.95
CA ARG A 50 -12.74 -0.04 3.28
C ARG A 50 -12.51 -0.02 4.79
N ILE A 51 -13.18 0.87 5.52
CA ILE A 51 -13.18 0.88 6.99
C ILE A 51 -13.96 -0.32 7.54
N GLU A 52 -15.10 -0.67 6.96
CA GLU A 52 -15.82 -1.91 7.32
C GLU A 52 -14.92 -3.15 7.12
N MET A 53 -14.17 -3.21 6.02
CA MET A 53 -13.19 -4.26 5.73
C MET A 53 -12.06 -4.30 6.76
N LEU A 54 -11.55 -3.15 7.20
CA LEU A 54 -10.55 -3.05 8.26
C LEU A 54 -11.08 -3.69 9.55
N ARG A 55 -12.29 -3.30 9.99
CA ARG A 55 -12.93 -3.86 11.19
C ARG A 55 -13.17 -5.36 11.06
N ARG A 56 -13.65 -5.80 9.90
CA ARG A 56 -13.88 -7.22 9.65
C ARG A 56 -12.58 -8.02 9.68
N THR A 57 -11.52 -7.51 9.08
CA THR A 57 -10.19 -8.17 9.11
C THR A 57 -9.65 -8.24 10.54
N GLN A 58 -9.77 -7.16 11.31
CA GLN A 58 -9.41 -7.16 12.73
C GLN A 58 -10.21 -8.18 13.53
N GLN A 59 -11.51 -8.31 13.27
CA GLN A 59 -12.37 -9.32 13.90
C GLN A 59 -11.91 -10.74 13.59
N LEU A 60 -11.65 -11.05 12.31
CA LEU A 60 -11.14 -12.36 11.88
C LEU A 60 -9.83 -12.71 12.58
N VAL A 61 -8.90 -11.76 12.68
CA VAL A 61 -7.61 -11.98 13.33
C VAL A 61 -7.75 -12.11 14.85
N ARG A 62 -8.47 -11.18 15.50
CA ARG A 62 -8.50 -11.07 16.97
C ARG A 62 -9.44 -12.08 17.61
N GLU A 63 -10.60 -12.32 17.03
CA GLU A 63 -11.65 -13.18 17.61
C GLU A 63 -11.56 -14.60 17.05
N ARG A 64 -11.55 -14.73 15.72
CA ARG A 64 -11.55 -16.03 15.04
C ARG A 64 -10.16 -16.67 14.95
N LYS A 65 -9.09 -15.92 15.26
CA LYS A 65 -7.68 -16.38 15.15
C LYS A 65 -7.28 -16.80 13.73
N VAL A 66 -7.99 -16.28 12.73
CA VAL A 66 -7.70 -16.50 11.32
C VAL A 66 -6.60 -15.53 10.91
N PHE A 67 -5.47 -16.04 10.39
CA PHE A 67 -4.42 -15.17 9.89
C PHE A 67 -4.83 -14.59 8.52
N TYR A 68 -5.52 -13.45 8.57
CA TYR A 68 -6.02 -12.74 7.39
C TYR A 68 -5.30 -11.39 7.25
N SER A 69 -4.69 -11.17 6.08
CA SER A 69 -4.06 -9.90 5.72
C SER A 69 -4.75 -9.29 4.51
N ASP A 70 -5.25 -8.07 4.66
CA ASP A 70 -5.60 -7.18 3.56
C ASP A 70 -4.41 -6.25 3.31
N PHE A 71 -3.84 -6.31 2.11
CA PHE A 71 -2.61 -5.59 1.77
C PHE A 71 -2.65 -4.09 2.11
N TRP A 72 -3.80 -3.43 1.92
CA TRP A 72 -3.92 -1.98 2.14
C TRP A 72 -4.41 -1.61 3.54
N ASN A 73 -5.30 -2.41 4.13
CA ASN A 73 -5.77 -2.17 5.49
C ASN A 73 -4.79 -2.67 6.57
N SER A 74 -3.80 -3.50 6.21
CA SER A 74 -2.80 -4.05 7.13
C SER A 74 -1.46 -3.30 7.06
N GLY A 75 -1.46 -2.03 6.65
CA GLY A 75 -0.25 -1.21 6.52
C GLY A 75 0.59 -1.16 7.80
N VAL A 76 -0.05 -1.18 8.96
CA VAL A 76 0.64 -1.24 10.27
C VAL A 76 1.47 -2.50 10.43
N ALA A 77 0.98 -3.64 9.94
CA ALA A 77 1.71 -4.91 10.02
C ALA A 77 2.92 -4.97 9.07
N SER A 78 2.96 -4.12 8.03
CA SER A 78 4.08 -4.03 7.06
C SER A 78 4.98 -2.80 7.23
N SER A 79 4.74 -2.00 8.28
CA SER A 79 5.38 -0.71 8.49
C SER A 79 5.19 0.26 7.31
N GLY A 80 3.96 0.39 6.83
CA GLY A 80 3.56 1.23 5.70
C GLY A 80 3.89 0.61 4.34
N CYS A 81 4.01 1.45 3.31
CA CYS A 81 4.35 1.02 1.95
C CYS A 81 5.67 0.25 1.89
N ILE A 82 5.71 -0.92 1.26
CA ILE A 82 6.92 -1.75 1.11
C ILE A 82 7.54 -1.70 -0.31
N SER A 83 7.13 -0.75 -1.16
CA SER A 83 7.62 -0.61 -2.54
C SER A 83 9.03 -0.04 -2.63
N ALA A 84 9.56 0.06 -3.86
CA ALA A 84 10.81 0.74 -4.22
C ALA A 84 12.06 0.17 -3.55
N GLY A 85 12.03 -1.10 -3.13
CA GLY A 85 13.18 -1.80 -2.58
C GLY A 85 13.77 -1.14 -1.33
N ARG A 86 12.94 -0.51 -0.47
CA ARG A 86 13.41 -0.12 0.87
C ARG A 86 13.82 -1.35 1.68
N ARG A 87 14.51 -1.16 2.80
CA ARG A 87 14.86 -2.28 3.69
C ARG A 87 13.59 -2.99 4.16
N GLY A 88 13.54 -4.31 4.01
CA GLY A 88 12.34 -5.11 4.26
C GLY A 88 11.23 -4.97 3.20
N GLY A 89 11.49 -4.27 2.10
CA GLY A 89 10.57 -4.07 0.99
C GLY A 89 10.94 -4.87 -0.26
N TYR A 90 10.25 -4.57 -1.35
CA TYR A 90 10.42 -5.24 -2.64
C TYR A 90 10.34 -4.25 -3.81
N PHE A 91 10.64 -4.75 -4.99
CA PHE A 91 10.37 -4.12 -6.28
C PHE A 91 10.02 -5.24 -7.28
N ALA A 92 9.49 -4.88 -8.46
CA ALA A 92 9.09 -5.86 -9.45
C ALA A 92 9.96 -5.79 -10.70
N ILE A 93 10.17 -6.95 -11.32
CA ILE A 93 10.67 -7.10 -12.68
C ILE A 93 9.61 -7.88 -13.43
N ASP A 94 9.02 -7.29 -14.47
CA ASP A 94 7.96 -7.95 -15.24
C ASP A 94 8.54 -8.97 -16.24
N TRP A 95 7.66 -9.65 -16.99
CA TRP A 95 8.07 -10.64 -17.99
C TRP A 95 8.82 -10.04 -19.20
N ASN A 96 8.71 -8.74 -19.44
CA ASN A 96 9.49 -8.02 -20.46
C ASN A 96 10.86 -7.58 -19.93
N GLY A 97 11.10 -7.74 -18.64
CA GLY A 97 12.31 -7.32 -17.94
C GLY A 97 12.22 -5.89 -17.40
N ASP A 98 11.07 -5.23 -17.45
CA ASP A 98 10.90 -3.86 -16.97
C ASP A 98 10.91 -3.81 -15.44
N ILE A 99 11.76 -2.94 -14.89
CA ILE A 99 11.97 -2.80 -13.45
C ILE A 99 11.06 -1.68 -12.92
N THR A 100 10.13 -2.02 -12.04
CA THR A 100 9.19 -1.07 -11.43
C THR A 100 9.25 -1.10 -9.90
N PRO A 101 8.88 0.00 -9.20
CA PRO A 101 8.94 0.04 -7.74
C PRO A 101 7.94 -0.89 -7.05
N CYS A 102 6.85 -1.26 -7.71
CA CYS A 102 5.75 -2.07 -7.18
C CYS A 102 5.00 -2.69 -8.36
N VAL A 103 4.39 -3.85 -8.17
CA VAL A 103 3.55 -4.49 -9.21
C VAL A 103 2.36 -3.62 -9.66
N PHE A 104 1.91 -2.70 -8.81
CA PHE A 104 0.84 -1.75 -9.14
C PHE A 104 1.34 -0.42 -9.72
N ILE A 105 2.65 -0.15 -9.68
CA ILE A 105 3.23 1.07 -10.27
C ILE A 105 3.67 0.76 -11.70
N GLN A 106 2.88 1.23 -12.67
CA GLN A 106 3.03 0.92 -14.10
C GLN A 106 4.07 1.80 -14.82
N TYR A 107 5.14 2.19 -14.12
CA TYR A 107 6.19 3.06 -14.64
C TYR A 107 7.57 2.46 -14.35
N ALA A 108 8.28 2.09 -15.42
CA ALA A 108 9.60 1.50 -15.37
C ALA A 108 10.70 2.54 -15.18
N VAL A 109 11.66 2.20 -14.34
CA VAL A 109 12.91 2.97 -14.23
C VAL A 109 13.97 2.47 -15.22
N ASP A 110 13.85 1.21 -15.65
CA ASP A 110 14.83 0.54 -16.49
C ASP A 110 14.30 -0.77 -17.04
N ASN A 111 15.09 -1.43 -17.88
CA ASN A 111 14.91 -2.82 -18.27
C ASN A 111 16.14 -3.64 -17.85
N ILE A 112 15.95 -4.77 -17.16
CA ILE A 112 17.01 -5.60 -16.60
C ILE A 112 18.01 -6.10 -17.67
N TYR A 113 17.53 -6.39 -18.89
CA TYR A 113 18.37 -6.86 -19.97
C TYR A 113 19.24 -5.72 -20.52
N ASP A 114 18.65 -4.54 -20.71
CA ASP A 114 19.37 -3.35 -21.18
C ASP A 114 20.39 -2.88 -20.14
N LEU A 115 20.01 -2.93 -18.86
CA LEU A 115 20.83 -2.58 -17.71
C LEU A 115 22.09 -3.45 -17.65
N TYR A 116 21.95 -4.76 -17.78
CA TYR A 116 23.09 -5.67 -17.80
C TYR A 116 23.91 -5.56 -19.10
N ARG A 117 23.27 -5.35 -20.25
CA ARG A 117 23.97 -5.18 -21.53
C ARG A 117 24.89 -3.96 -21.55
N ARG A 118 24.56 -2.90 -20.81
CA ARG A 118 25.42 -1.71 -20.65
C ARG A 118 26.34 -1.76 -19.42
N GLY A 119 26.47 -2.93 -18.77
CA GLY A 119 27.39 -3.15 -17.65
C GLY A 119 26.89 -2.65 -16.29
N GLY A 120 25.62 -2.28 -16.17
CA GLY A 120 25.00 -1.92 -14.90
C GLY A 120 24.54 -3.14 -14.10
N THR A 121 24.01 -2.89 -12.91
CA THR A 121 23.59 -3.88 -11.92
C THR A 121 22.20 -3.54 -11.36
N ILE A 122 21.53 -4.51 -10.72
CA ILE A 122 20.26 -4.24 -10.01
C ILE A 122 20.42 -3.12 -8.96
N THR A 123 21.59 -2.99 -8.35
CA THR A 123 21.89 -1.89 -7.42
C THR A 123 21.73 -0.53 -8.10
N ASP A 124 22.15 -0.39 -9.36
CA ASP A 124 21.99 0.85 -10.11
C ASP A 124 20.50 1.17 -10.37
N ALA A 125 19.69 0.16 -10.68
CA ALA A 125 18.23 0.33 -10.81
C ALA A 125 17.57 0.71 -9.48
N LEU A 126 18.00 0.10 -8.36
CA LEU A 126 17.53 0.49 -7.02
C LEU A 126 17.91 1.94 -6.69
N GLN A 127 18.95 2.47 -7.30
CA GLN A 127 19.40 3.85 -7.18
C GLN A 127 18.75 4.79 -8.20
N ALA A 128 17.79 4.33 -9.01
CA ALA A 128 17.09 5.19 -9.95
C ALA A 128 16.30 6.31 -9.24
N PRO A 129 16.11 7.48 -9.89
CA PRO A 129 15.44 8.63 -9.28
C PRO A 129 14.05 8.33 -8.70
N LEU A 130 13.18 7.63 -9.43
CA LEU A 130 11.84 7.28 -8.95
C LEU A 130 11.89 6.43 -7.67
N PHE A 131 12.79 5.46 -7.61
CA PHE A 131 12.97 4.62 -6.42
C PHE A 131 13.44 5.45 -5.22
N ARG A 132 14.34 6.41 -5.44
CA ARG A 132 14.81 7.31 -4.38
C ARG A 132 13.71 8.25 -3.89
N GLU A 133 12.91 8.82 -4.78
CA GLU A 133 11.79 9.69 -4.40
C GLU A 133 10.74 8.94 -3.58
N ILE A 134 10.34 7.73 -4.03
CA ILE A 134 9.39 6.91 -3.27
C ILE A 134 9.94 6.55 -1.88
N ARG A 135 11.23 6.19 -1.78
CA ARG A 135 11.84 5.89 -0.47
C ARG A 135 12.02 7.12 0.41
N ALA A 136 12.20 8.31 -0.16
CA ALA A 136 12.24 9.55 0.60
C ALA A 136 10.86 9.83 1.21
N TRP A 137 9.80 9.75 0.39
CA TRP A 137 8.41 9.85 0.87
C TRP A 137 8.09 8.80 1.93
N GLN A 138 8.48 7.52 1.74
CA GLN A 138 8.26 6.47 2.74
C GLN A 138 8.85 6.82 4.11
N LYS A 139 10.06 7.41 4.15
CA LYS A 139 10.72 7.81 5.40
C LYS A 139 10.01 9.01 6.05
N GLU A 140 9.61 9.98 5.25
CA GLU A 140 8.84 11.14 5.71
C GLU A 140 7.48 10.71 6.26
N TYR A 141 6.83 9.74 5.62
CA TYR A 141 5.53 9.22 5.99
C TYR A 141 5.54 8.28 7.23
N GLY A 142 6.72 7.91 7.75
CA GLY A 142 6.81 7.14 9.00
C GLY A 142 7.69 5.90 8.96
N TYR A 143 8.25 5.50 7.80
CA TYR A 143 9.13 4.34 7.76
C TYR A 143 10.44 4.60 8.54
N ALA A 144 10.70 3.75 9.54
CA ALA A 144 11.85 3.86 10.44
C ALA A 144 11.91 5.20 11.21
N GLN A 145 10.73 5.69 11.61
CA GLN A 145 10.55 6.83 12.50
C GLN A 145 10.05 6.35 13.87
N GLU A 146 10.14 7.23 14.87
CA GLU A 146 9.50 7.05 16.17
C GLU A 146 7.97 7.07 16.04
N ALA A 147 7.27 6.42 16.97
CA ALA A 147 5.83 6.15 16.87
C ALA A 147 4.98 7.41 16.64
N GLU A 148 5.36 8.53 17.25
CA GLU A 148 4.66 9.82 17.14
C GLU A 148 4.86 10.51 15.79
N SER A 149 5.88 10.10 15.04
CA SER A 149 6.23 10.64 13.73
C SER A 149 5.77 9.73 12.59
N VAL A 150 4.96 8.71 12.89
CA VAL A 150 4.37 7.81 11.90
C VAL A 150 3.05 8.39 11.37
N GLY A 151 2.99 8.60 10.05
CA GLY A 151 1.77 9.01 9.37
C GLY A 151 0.71 7.90 9.35
N ASN A 152 -0.48 8.23 8.88
CA ASN A 152 -1.62 7.32 8.91
C ASN A 152 -1.44 6.05 8.07
N TRP A 153 -0.97 4.96 8.68
CA TRP A 153 -0.76 3.67 8.00
C TRP A 153 -2.04 2.89 7.68
N LEU A 154 -3.23 3.47 7.88
CA LEU A 154 -4.47 3.01 7.24
C LEU A 154 -4.56 3.49 5.76
N CYS A 155 -3.75 4.49 5.41
CA CYS A 155 -3.47 5.00 4.06
C CYS A 155 -2.02 4.71 3.64
N PRO A 156 -1.54 3.45 3.63
CA PRO A 156 -0.11 3.17 3.54
C PRO A 156 0.48 3.31 2.14
N CYS A 157 -0.30 3.36 1.07
CA CYS A 157 0.18 3.03 -0.27
C CYS A 157 0.33 4.25 -1.19
N ILE A 158 1.53 4.47 -1.73
CA ILE A 158 1.79 5.63 -2.60
C ILE A 158 0.98 5.66 -3.91
N VAL A 159 0.53 4.50 -4.43
CA VAL A 159 -0.25 4.45 -5.67
C VAL A 159 -1.76 4.49 -5.45
N ARG A 160 -2.20 4.16 -4.23
CA ARG A 160 -3.62 3.94 -3.90
C ARG A 160 -4.20 4.95 -2.92
N ASP A 161 -3.34 5.50 -2.06
CA ASP A 161 -3.74 6.37 -0.97
C ASP A 161 -3.00 7.73 -1.02
N HIS A 162 -2.01 7.87 -1.92
CA HIS A 162 -1.21 9.09 -2.13
C HIS A 162 -0.84 9.27 -3.61
N PHE A 163 -1.81 9.07 -4.50
CA PHE A 163 -1.60 9.00 -5.95
C PHE A 163 -0.96 10.28 -6.52
N GLU A 164 -1.28 11.46 -6.00
CA GLU A 164 -0.67 12.72 -6.42
C GLU A 164 0.84 12.72 -6.20
N VAL A 165 1.31 12.20 -5.05
CA VAL A 165 2.74 12.07 -4.74
C VAL A 165 3.45 11.18 -5.76
N LEU A 166 2.86 10.02 -6.09
CA LEU A 166 3.41 9.13 -7.10
C LEU A 166 3.44 9.80 -8.48
N ARG A 167 2.33 10.43 -8.89
CA ARG A 167 2.21 11.07 -10.20
C ARG A 167 3.27 12.15 -10.39
N ASP A 168 3.48 12.98 -9.37
CA ASP A 168 4.50 14.01 -9.41
C ASP A 168 5.91 13.42 -9.46
N ALA A 169 6.18 12.36 -8.69
CA ALA A 169 7.46 11.66 -8.73
C ALA A 169 7.74 11.05 -10.11
N VAL A 170 6.74 10.43 -10.74
CA VAL A 170 6.86 9.88 -12.10
C VAL A 170 7.17 10.98 -13.11
N ARG A 171 6.48 12.13 -13.03
CA ARG A 171 6.71 13.28 -13.91
C ARG A 171 8.10 13.91 -13.73
N ARG A 172 8.54 14.13 -12.49
CA ARG A 172 9.86 14.69 -12.20
C ARG A 172 11.00 13.79 -12.67
N THR A 173 10.82 12.48 -12.53
CA THR A 173 11.88 11.50 -12.81
C THR A 173 11.88 11.02 -14.25
N GLY A 174 10.80 11.25 -15.00
CA GLY A 174 10.66 10.79 -16.38
C GLY A 174 10.56 9.27 -16.50
N ALA A 175 10.06 8.59 -15.46
CA ALA A 175 9.90 7.14 -15.49
C ALA A 175 8.97 6.72 -16.64
N ARG A 176 9.38 5.69 -17.38
CA ARG A 176 8.72 5.31 -18.64
C ARG A 176 7.44 4.52 -18.34
N PRO A 177 6.27 4.88 -18.89
CA PRO A 177 5.07 4.05 -18.78
C PRO A 177 5.30 2.68 -19.44
N LEU A 178 4.78 1.62 -18.80
CA LEU A 178 4.92 0.25 -19.32
C LEU A 178 4.15 0.03 -20.63
N ASN A 179 3.02 0.72 -20.79
CA ASN A 179 2.13 0.61 -21.93
C ASN A 179 1.40 1.93 -22.18
N ARG A 180 0.56 1.93 -23.22
CA ARG A 180 -0.22 3.11 -23.62
C ARG A 180 -1.20 3.52 -22.54
N GLU A 181 -1.86 2.57 -21.90
CA GLU A 181 -2.87 2.81 -20.87
C GLU A 181 -2.26 3.49 -19.62
N ALA A 182 -1.06 3.07 -19.22
CA ALA A 182 -0.30 3.74 -18.15
C ALA A 182 0.10 5.17 -18.52
N ALA A 183 0.44 5.42 -19.79
CA ALA A 183 0.73 6.77 -20.28
C ALA A 183 -0.53 7.66 -20.25
N GLU A 184 -1.66 7.13 -20.70
CA GLU A 184 -2.95 7.82 -20.72
C GLU A 184 -3.45 8.13 -19.31
N ALA A 185 -3.30 7.20 -18.36
CA ALA A 185 -3.76 7.38 -16.98
C ALA A 185 -3.13 8.59 -16.25
N LEU A 186 -1.89 8.98 -16.57
CA LEU A 186 -1.27 10.18 -15.97
C LEU A 186 -1.87 11.50 -16.45
N GLU A 187 -2.44 11.47 -17.66
CA GLU A 187 -2.92 12.65 -18.39
C GLU A 187 -4.44 12.74 -18.42
N ASP A 188 -5.16 11.64 -18.14
CA ASP A 188 -6.61 11.61 -18.01
C ASP A 188 -7.06 12.41 -16.76
N PRO A 189 -7.71 13.58 -16.94
CA PRO A 189 -8.11 14.42 -15.82
C PRO A 189 -9.16 13.79 -14.91
N ASP A 190 -10.04 12.93 -15.45
CA ASP A 190 -11.10 12.30 -14.68
C ASP A 190 -10.55 11.16 -13.83
N TYR A 191 -9.63 10.37 -14.39
CA TYR A 191 -8.90 9.34 -13.63
C TYR A 191 -8.08 9.97 -12.50
N VAL A 192 -7.28 11.00 -12.81
CA VAL A 192 -6.44 11.69 -11.82
C VAL A 192 -7.29 12.29 -10.71
N ARG A 193 -8.37 13.00 -11.05
CA ARG A 193 -9.29 13.58 -10.07
C ARG A 193 -9.90 12.50 -9.19
N GLY A 194 -10.41 11.41 -9.78
CA GLY A 194 -11.05 10.34 -9.03
C GLY A 194 -10.12 9.60 -8.06
N MET A 195 -8.84 9.41 -8.42
CA MET A 195 -7.83 8.87 -7.51
C MET A 195 -7.56 9.82 -6.34
N ILE A 196 -7.34 11.11 -6.61
CA ILE A 196 -7.05 12.11 -5.57
C ILE A 196 -8.25 12.34 -4.63
N ASP A 197 -9.47 12.37 -5.19
CA ASP A 197 -10.68 12.51 -4.39
C ASP A 197 -10.87 11.31 -3.46
N TYR A 198 -10.56 10.09 -3.93
CA TYR A 198 -10.56 8.89 -3.12
C TYR A 198 -9.53 8.95 -1.98
N ASP A 199 -8.29 9.36 -2.28
CA ASP A 199 -7.21 9.51 -1.30
C ASP A 199 -7.65 10.43 -0.15
N ARG A 200 -8.17 11.63 -0.50
CA ARG A 200 -8.62 12.62 0.47
C ARG A 200 -9.78 12.14 1.33
N GLU A 201 -10.78 11.51 0.72
CA GLU A 201 -11.95 11.01 1.46
C GLU A 201 -11.55 9.89 2.44
N LEU A 202 -10.66 8.99 2.01
CA LEU A 202 -10.16 7.94 2.87
C LEU A 202 -9.32 8.49 4.03
N GLU A 203 -8.41 9.43 3.75
CA GLU A 203 -7.61 10.08 4.78
C GLU A 203 -8.51 10.78 5.81
N GLU A 204 -9.47 11.60 5.39
CA GLU A 204 -10.42 12.29 6.28
C GLU A 204 -11.15 11.33 7.23
N LYS A 205 -11.58 10.17 6.73
CA LYS A 205 -12.32 9.18 7.53
C LYS A 205 -11.42 8.33 8.42
N THR A 206 -10.18 8.07 8.00
CA THR A 206 -9.26 7.19 8.73
C THR A 206 -8.38 7.95 9.72
N GLU A 207 -8.16 9.25 9.54
CA GLU A 207 -7.31 10.06 10.42
C GLU A 207 -7.75 10.04 11.90
N PRO A 208 -9.05 10.18 12.22
CA PRO A 208 -9.50 10.06 13.61
C PRO A 208 -9.28 8.64 14.16
N ILE A 209 -9.46 7.61 13.32
CA ILE A 209 -9.23 6.21 13.71
C ILE A 209 -7.75 6.00 14.01
N TRP A 210 -6.87 6.49 13.13
CA TRP A 210 -5.43 6.43 13.30
C TRP A 210 -4.99 7.09 14.61
N THR A 211 -5.42 8.33 14.82
CA THR A 211 -5.06 9.12 16.00
C THR A 211 -5.45 8.40 17.29
N HIS A 212 -6.71 7.99 17.41
CA HIS A 212 -7.24 7.43 18.66
C HIS A 212 -6.86 5.98 18.93
N GLU A 213 -6.71 5.15 17.90
CA GLU A 213 -6.47 3.71 18.07
C GLU A 213 -5.01 3.30 17.92
N TYR A 214 -4.17 4.16 17.33
CA TYR A 214 -2.77 3.82 17.06
C TYR A 214 -1.80 4.84 17.67
N ALA A 215 -1.97 6.13 17.38
CA ALA A 215 -1.00 7.15 17.81
C ALA A 215 -1.08 7.45 19.32
N GLU A 216 -2.26 7.72 19.86
CA GLU A 216 -2.45 8.02 21.29
C GLU A 216 -2.08 6.82 22.18
N GLN A 217 -2.45 5.60 21.76
CA GLN A 217 -2.10 4.38 22.50
C GLN A 217 -0.59 4.15 22.58
N ALA A 218 0.14 4.42 21.49
CA ALA A 218 1.60 4.32 21.49
C ALA A 218 2.24 5.31 22.47
N GLN A 219 1.74 6.56 22.52
CA GLN A 219 2.22 7.59 23.44
C GLN A 219 1.95 7.22 24.91
N GLU A 220 0.78 6.66 25.21
CA GLU A 220 0.44 6.19 26.56
C GLU A 220 1.32 5.01 27.00
N GLU A 221 1.59 4.06 26.11
CA GLU A 221 2.47 2.92 26.38
C GLU A 221 3.92 3.37 26.61
N GLU A 222 4.41 4.32 25.81
CA GLU A 222 5.75 4.88 25.97
C GLU A 222 5.88 5.67 27.30
N ALA A 223 4.89 6.51 27.63
CA ALA A 223 4.84 7.22 28.90
C ALA A 223 4.82 6.27 30.11
N ARG A 224 4.11 5.15 30.02
CA ARG A 224 4.10 4.12 31.07
C ARG A 224 5.48 3.45 31.19
N SER A 225 6.08 3.05 30.07
CA SER A 225 7.39 2.38 30.05
C SER A 225 8.52 3.25 30.62
N THR A 226 8.50 4.55 30.32
CA THR A 226 9.49 5.52 30.81
C THR A 226 9.31 5.81 32.31
N SER A 227 8.07 5.84 32.80
CA SER A 227 7.79 5.96 34.24
C SER A 227 8.28 4.74 35.05
N ASP A 228 8.10 3.53 34.52
CA ASP A 228 8.56 2.29 35.16
C ASP A 228 10.09 2.15 35.14
N ALA A 229 10.75 2.67 34.10
CA ALA A 229 12.20 2.73 34.01
C ALA A 229 12.82 3.79 34.95
N ALA A 230 12.12 4.89 35.23
CA ALA A 230 12.57 5.94 36.15
C ALA A 230 12.33 5.59 37.64
N ALA A 231 11.47 4.60 37.92
CA ALA A 231 11.14 4.14 39.26
C ALA A 231 12.05 3.00 39.77
N ASN A 232 12.97 2.49 38.95
CA ASN A 232 13.97 1.47 39.29
C ASN A 232 15.40 2.03 39.27
#